data_AF-A0A2V6KGE1-F1
#
_entry.id   AF-A0A2V6KGE1-F1
#
_cell.length_a   1.000
_cell.length_b   1.000
_cell.length_c   1.000
_cell.angle_alpha   90.00
_cell.angle_beta   90.00
_cell.angle_gamma   90.00
#
_symmetry.space_group_name_H-M   'P 1'
#
loop_
_entity.id
_entity.type
_entity.pdbx_description
1 polymer ?
#
loop_
_entity_poly.entity_id
_entity_poly.type
_entity_poly.pdbx_seq_one_letter_code
_entity_poly.pdbx_strand_id
1 'polypeptide(L)'
;MMKRLFLIFSAVVLAIGALMHASAFNKVSLAVTKSDIASFAGNSLKVLWLADSVTAMLLAAVFAIAAARPSTASNWILMLLAMIPATTAVLIYTFVGNFIGGHIMLAAGIAAFIGGLLRS
;
A
#
# COMPACT_ATOMS: atom_id res chain seq x y z
N MET A 1 11.95 -19.79 6.22
CA MET A 1 10.59 -20.05 5.70
C MET A 1 9.59 -18.98 6.12
N MET A 2 9.41 -18.72 7.42
CA MET A 2 8.45 -17.73 7.96
C MET A 2 8.54 -16.33 7.32
N LYS A 3 9.75 -15.75 7.20
CA LYS A 3 9.97 -14.45 6.50
C LYS A 3 9.30 -14.40 5.13
N ARG A 4 9.44 -15.47 4.33
CA ARG A 4 8.89 -15.54 2.98
C ARG A 4 7.37 -15.52 3.00
N LEU A 5 6.74 -16.22 3.93
CA LEU A 5 5.28 -16.25 4.06
C LEU A 5 4.71 -14.86 4.38
N PHE A 6 5.31 -14.15 5.31
CA PHE A 6 4.91 -12.78 5.65
C PHE A 6 5.06 -11.80 4.49
N LEU A 7 6.19 -11.89 3.76
CA LEU A 7 6.44 -11.04 2.59
C LEU A 7 5.50 -11.38 1.42
N ILE A 8 5.22 -12.67 1.17
CA ILE A 8 4.24 -13.11 0.16
C ILE A 8 2.84 -12.61 0.53
N PHE A 9 2.43 -12.79 1.78
CA PHE A 9 1.14 -12.31 2.25
C PHE A 9 1.01 -10.80 2.04
N SER A 10 2.01 -10.02 2.47
CA SER A 10 2.01 -8.58 2.25
C SER A 10 1.95 -8.23 0.76
N ALA A 11 2.71 -8.93 -0.09
CA ALA A 11 2.72 -8.68 -1.53
C ALA A 11 1.33 -8.91 -2.15
N VAL A 12 0.69 -10.03 -1.83
CA VAL A 12 -0.65 -10.36 -2.33
C VAL A 12 -1.69 -9.35 -1.86
N VAL A 13 -1.69 -9.02 -0.57
CA VAL A 13 -2.64 -8.05 0.01
C VAL A 13 -2.47 -6.66 -0.61
N LEU A 14 -1.24 -6.18 -0.80
CA LEU A 14 -0.98 -4.90 -1.45
C LEU A 14 -1.39 -4.92 -2.93
N ALA A 15 -1.10 -5.99 -3.67
CA ALA A 15 -1.49 -6.10 -5.07
C ALA A 15 -3.02 -6.06 -5.24
N ILE A 16 -3.75 -6.83 -4.41
CA ILE A 16 -5.23 -6.81 -4.41
C ILE A 16 -5.74 -5.43 -4.02
N GLY A 17 -5.20 -4.84 -2.95
CA GLY A 17 -5.57 -3.49 -2.50
C GLY A 17 -5.34 -2.43 -3.57
N ALA A 18 -4.19 -2.45 -4.25
CA ALA A 18 -3.84 -1.53 -5.32
C ALA A 18 -4.81 -1.63 -6.50
N LEU A 19 -5.18 -2.85 -6.91
CA LEU A 19 -6.14 -3.10 -8.00
C LEU A 19 -7.55 -2.65 -7.62
N MET A 20 -8.02 -2.98 -6.42
CA MET A 20 -9.31 -2.52 -5.90
C MET A 20 -9.38 -1.00 -5.84
N HIS A 21 -8.33 -0.36 -5.30
CA HIS A 21 -8.23 1.09 -5.20
C HIS A 21 -8.21 1.76 -6.58
N ALA A 22 -7.40 1.27 -7.52
CA ALA A 22 -7.33 1.78 -8.88
C ALA A 22 -8.67 1.63 -9.62
N SER A 23 -9.38 0.52 -9.43
CA SER A 23 -10.68 0.28 -10.07
C SER A 23 -11.76 1.29 -9.65
N ALA A 24 -11.63 1.89 -8.47
CA ALA A 24 -12.54 2.91 -7.97
C ALA A 24 -12.23 4.33 -8.50
N PHE A 25 -11.14 4.52 -9.26
CA PHE A 25 -10.70 5.82 -9.77
C PHE A 25 -11.80 6.57 -10.53
N ASN A 26 -12.55 5.88 -11.40
CA ASN A 26 -13.62 6.51 -12.18
C ASN A 26 -14.73 7.08 -11.28
N LYS A 27 -15.06 6.39 -10.19
CA LYS A 27 -16.08 6.86 -9.22
C LYS A 27 -15.61 8.14 -8.52
N VAL A 28 -14.35 8.17 -8.12
CA VAL A 28 -13.73 9.33 -7.45
C VAL A 28 -13.59 10.51 -8.40
N SER A 29 -13.15 10.27 -9.63
CA SER A 29 -13.03 11.29 -10.67
C SER A 29 -14.38 11.94 -10.99
N LEU A 30 -15.46 11.13 -11.05
CA LEU A 30 -16.82 11.64 -11.20
C LEU A 30 -17.28 12.46 -9.99
N ALA A 31 -16.98 12.02 -8.77
CA ALA A 31 -17.30 12.77 -7.55
C ALA A 31 -16.59 14.13 -7.50
N VAL A 32 -15.30 14.16 -7.85
CA VAL A 32 -14.52 15.40 -8.00
C VAL A 32 -15.16 16.35 -9.01
N THR A 33 -15.59 15.83 -10.16
CA THR A 33 -16.21 16.65 -11.22
C THR A 33 -17.55 17.25 -10.79
N LYS A 34 -18.24 16.62 -9.83
CA LYS A 34 -19.52 17.09 -9.27
C LYS A 34 -19.36 17.96 -8.02
N SER A 35 -18.12 18.28 -7.63
CA SER A 35 -17.83 19.06 -6.42
C SER A 35 -17.34 20.46 -6.76
N ASP A 36 -17.48 21.40 -5.83
CA ASP A 36 -17.02 22.79 -5.99
C ASP A 36 -15.52 22.98 -5.69
N ILE A 37 -14.73 21.89 -5.71
CA ILE A 37 -13.31 21.98 -5.38
C ILE A 37 -12.53 22.69 -6.50
N ALA A 38 -11.53 23.46 -6.12
CA ALA A 38 -10.63 24.09 -7.08
C ALA A 38 -9.99 23.06 -8.01
N SER A 39 -9.83 23.42 -9.29
CA SER A 39 -9.31 22.52 -10.33
C SER A 39 -7.95 21.91 -9.98
N PHE A 40 -7.07 22.69 -9.35
CA PHE A 40 -5.80 22.22 -8.82
C PHE A 40 -5.99 21.08 -7.81
N ALA A 41 -6.80 21.30 -6.77
CA ALA A 41 -7.06 20.31 -5.73
C ALA A 41 -7.71 19.03 -6.29
N GLY A 42 -8.65 19.16 -7.24
CA GLY A 42 -9.27 18.01 -7.89
C GLY A 42 -8.31 17.19 -8.74
N ASN A 43 -7.39 17.84 -9.46
CA ASN A 43 -6.34 17.15 -10.22
C ASN A 43 -5.30 16.52 -9.29
N SER A 44 -4.91 17.21 -8.22
CA SER A 44 -4.03 16.65 -7.19
C SER A 44 -4.63 15.39 -6.56
N LEU A 45 -5.92 15.38 -6.25
CA LEU A 45 -6.60 14.21 -5.69
C LEU A 45 -6.56 13.01 -6.65
N LYS A 46 -6.75 13.24 -7.95
CA LYS A 46 -6.64 12.18 -8.98
C LYS A 46 -5.22 11.61 -9.05
N VAL A 47 -4.21 12.47 -9.00
CA VAL A 47 -2.80 12.04 -8.99
C VAL A 47 -2.50 11.24 -7.73
N LEU A 48 -2.86 11.75 -6.55
CA LEU A 48 -2.64 11.07 -5.28
C LEU A 48 -3.34 9.72 -5.22
N TRP A 49 -4.56 9.62 -5.76
CA TRP A 49 -5.29 8.36 -5.87
C TRP A 49 -4.50 7.30 -6.65
N LEU A 50 -4.03 7.64 -7.85
CA LEU A 50 -3.29 6.68 -8.67
C LEU A 50 -1.87 6.44 -8.16
N ALA A 51 -1.23 7.47 -7.58
CA ALA A 51 0.10 7.34 -6.99
C ALA A 51 0.11 6.36 -5.80
N ASP A 52 -0.95 6.33 -4.99
CA ASP A 52 -1.09 5.35 -3.91
C ASP A 52 -1.20 3.92 -4.47
N SER A 53 -2.03 3.71 -5.49
CA SER A 53 -2.12 2.41 -6.19
C SER A 53 -0.79 1.96 -6.80
N VAL A 54 -0.06 2.87 -7.45
CA VAL A 54 1.26 2.57 -8.03
C VAL A 54 2.26 2.23 -6.94
N THR A 55 2.31 3.01 -5.86
CA THR A 55 3.18 2.76 -4.71
C THR A 55 2.91 1.38 -4.10
N ALA A 56 1.65 1.05 -3.84
CA ALA A 56 1.26 -0.24 -3.30
C ALA A 56 1.64 -1.41 -4.23
N MET A 57 1.46 -1.26 -5.55
CA MET A 57 1.86 -2.27 -6.53
C MET A 57 3.39 -2.45 -6.60
N LEU A 58 4.16 -1.36 -6.54
CA LEU A 58 5.62 -1.43 -6.50
C LEU A 58 6.12 -2.11 -5.22
N LEU A 59 5.52 -1.79 -4.07
CA LEU A 59 5.84 -2.47 -2.81
C LEU A 59 5.48 -3.95 -2.86
N ALA A 60 4.34 -4.30 -3.48
CA ALA A 60 3.98 -5.70 -3.71
C ALA A 60 5.07 -6.43 -4.52
N ALA A 61 5.56 -5.82 -5.60
CA ALA A 61 6.65 -6.38 -6.41
C ALA A 61 7.94 -6.52 -5.60
N VAL A 62 8.33 -5.49 -4.83
CA VAL A 62 9.53 -5.54 -3.98
C VAL A 62 9.44 -6.67 -2.95
N PHE A 63 8.32 -6.81 -2.25
CA PHE A 63 8.15 -7.87 -1.25
C PHE A 63 8.06 -9.26 -1.89
N ALA A 64 7.45 -9.39 -3.07
CA ALA A 64 7.47 -10.64 -3.83
C ALA A 64 8.89 -11.05 -4.24
N ILE A 65 9.69 -10.10 -4.76
CA ILE A 65 11.09 -10.33 -5.11
C ILE A 65 11.91 -10.70 -3.86
N ALA A 66 11.76 -9.98 -2.76
CA ALA A 66 12.45 -10.27 -1.51
C ALA A 66 12.05 -11.64 -0.92
N ALA A 67 10.81 -12.07 -1.10
CA ALA A 67 10.38 -13.42 -0.72
C ALA A 67 10.97 -14.49 -1.64
N ALA A 68 11.02 -14.24 -2.96
CA ALA A 68 11.58 -15.16 -3.94
C ALA A 68 13.10 -15.31 -3.80
N ARG A 69 13.80 -14.20 -3.53
CA ARG A 69 15.27 -14.09 -3.43
C ARG A 69 15.68 -13.36 -2.15
N PRO A 70 15.69 -14.02 -0.97
CA PRO A 70 15.95 -13.37 0.30
C PRO A 70 17.33 -12.71 0.43
N SER A 71 18.32 -13.17 -0.34
CA SER A 71 19.69 -12.63 -0.33
C SER A 71 19.82 -11.24 -0.95
N THR A 72 18.85 -10.79 -1.75
CA THR A 72 18.91 -9.48 -2.44
C THR A 72 18.32 -8.34 -1.63
N ALA A 73 17.73 -8.60 -0.45
CA ALA A 73 17.00 -7.61 0.32
C ALA A 73 17.56 -7.45 1.74
N SER A 74 17.98 -6.22 2.08
CA SER A 74 18.33 -5.86 3.45
C SER A 74 17.09 -5.84 4.33
N ASN A 75 17.16 -6.47 5.50
CA ASN A 75 16.09 -6.51 6.49
C ASN A 75 15.63 -5.11 6.92
N TRP A 76 16.57 -4.19 7.13
CA TRP A 76 16.26 -2.81 7.50
C TRP A 76 15.51 -2.07 6.40
N ILE A 77 15.88 -2.30 5.14
CA ILE A 77 15.18 -1.71 3.99
C ILE A 77 13.75 -2.25 3.93
N LEU A 78 13.54 -3.56 4.13
CA LEU A 78 12.20 -4.14 4.16
C LEU A 78 11.34 -3.53 5.26
N MET A 79 11.90 -3.31 6.45
CA MET A 79 11.20 -2.66 7.56
C MET A 79 10.83 -1.21 7.24
N LEU A 80 11.74 -0.42 6.66
CA LEU A 80 11.46 0.96 6.25
C LEU A 80 10.37 1.02 5.17
N LEU A 81 10.44 0.13 4.18
CA LEU A 81 9.42 0.03 3.13
C LEU A 81 8.06 -0.40 3.69
N ALA A 82 8.04 -1.26 4.70
CA ALA A 82 6.81 -1.67 5.38
C ALA A 82 6.13 -0.53 6.16
N MET A 83 6.89 0.51 6.53
CA MET A 83 6.30 1.70 7.18
C MET A 83 5.45 2.51 6.23
N ILE A 84 5.63 2.42 4.92
CA ILE A 84 4.81 3.14 3.94
C ILE A 84 3.33 2.73 4.09
N PRO A 85 2.92 1.46 3.89
CA PRO A 85 1.53 1.06 4.07
C PRO A 85 1.06 1.17 5.52
N ALA A 86 1.93 0.96 6.52
CA ALA A 86 1.54 1.13 7.93
C ALA A 86 1.16 2.58 8.26
N THR A 87 1.93 3.56 7.78
CA THR A 87 1.63 4.99 7.98
C THR A 87 0.48 5.45 7.10
N THR A 88 0.35 4.95 5.86
CA THR A 88 -0.85 5.15 5.04
C THR A 88 -2.11 4.67 5.75
N ALA A 89 -2.06 3.53 6.45
CA ALA A 89 -3.21 3.06 7.24
C ALA A 89 -3.57 4.05 8.36
N VAL A 90 -2.59 4.61 9.08
CA VAL A 90 -2.82 5.66 10.08
C VAL A 90 -3.51 6.88 9.46
N LEU A 91 -3.04 7.33 8.30
CA LEU A 91 -3.67 8.45 7.58
C LEU A 91 -5.10 8.13 7.16
N ILE A 92 -5.36 6.92 6.65
CA ILE A 92 -6.72 6.47 6.28
C ILE A 92 -7.62 6.48 7.52
N TYR A 93 -7.18 5.90 8.63
CA TYR A 93 -7.99 5.90 9.85
C TYR A 93 -8.23 7.32 10.40
N THR A 94 -7.26 8.22 10.23
CA THR A 94 -7.37 9.61 10.70
C THR A 94 -8.32 10.44 9.84
N PHE A 95 -8.22 10.36 8.51
CA PHE A 95 -8.94 11.24 7.58
C PHE A 95 -10.20 10.63 6.96
N VAL A 96 -10.31 9.29 6.93
CA VAL A 96 -11.44 8.56 6.33
C VAL A 96 -12.24 7.81 7.39
N GLY A 97 -11.58 7.32 8.46
CA GLY A 97 -12.19 6.54 9.52
C GLY A 97 -12.13 5.03 9.28
N ASN A 98 -13.11 4.29 9.78
CA ASN A 98 -13.13 2.83 9.74
C ASN A 98 -13.39 2.28 8.32
N PHE A 99 -12.33 2.26 7.50
CA PHE A 99 -12.40 1.92 6.08
C PHE A 99 -11.60 0.65 5.75
N ILE A 100 -12.11 -0.18 4.83
CA ILE A 100 -11.47 -1.44 4.45
C ILE A 100 -10.04 -1.23 3.89
N GLY A 101 -9.80 -0.13 3.17
CA GLY A 101 -8.47 0.21 2.69
C GLY A 101 -7.45 0.38 3.81
N GLY A 102 -7.85 0.93 4.96
CA GLY A 102 -6.98 1.07 6.14
C GLY A 102 -6.54 -0.28 6.70
N HIS A 103 -7.47 -1.25 6.77
CA HIS A 103 -7.17 -2.61 7.25
C HIS A 103 -6.23 -3.36 6.32
N ILE A 104 -6.44 -3.22 5.00
CA ILE A 104 -5.57 -3.82 3.97
C ILE A 104 -4.14 -3.28 4.12
N MET A 105 -3.99 -1.96 4.21
CA MET A 105 -2.68 -1.31 4.36
C MET A 105 -2.01 -1.67 5.68
N LEU A 106 -2.76 -1.71 6.78
CA LEU A 106 -2.24 -2.07 8.10
C LEU A 106 -1.77 -3.54 8.12
N ALA A 107 -2.59 -4.47 7.62
CA ALA A 107 -2.26 -5.89 7.59
C ALA A 107 -1.01 -6.16 6.73
N ALA A 108 -0.91 -5.52 5.57
CA ALA A 108 0.28 -5.59 4.73
C ALA A 108 1.52 -5.01 5.43
N GLY A 109 1.42 -3.81 5.99
CA GLY A 109 2.53 -3.15 6.67
C GLY A 109 3.05 -3.96 7.86
N ILE A 110 2.17 -4.47 8.72
CA ILE A 110 2.55 -5.32 9.85
C ILE A 110 3.23 -6.60 9.35
N ALA A 111 2.64 -7.27 8.35
CA ALA A 111 3.22 -8.50 7.81
C ALA A 111 4.61 -8.27 7.22
N ALA A 112 4.79 -7.25 6.37
CA ALA A 112 6.09 -6.93 5.80
C ALA A 112 7.12 -6.53 6.86
N PHE A 113 6.70 -5.79 7.90
CA PHE A 113 7.58 -5.40 9.00
C PHE A 113 8.05 -6.62 9.80
N ILE A 114 7.15 -7.54 10.15
CA ILE A 114 7.49 -8.81 10.79
C ILE A 114 8.42 -9.62 9.88
N GLY A 115 8.15 -9.68 8.57
CA GLY A 115 9.02 -10.31 7.59
C GLY A 115 10.44 -9.73 7.57
N GLY A 116 10.58 -8.41 7.74
CA GLY A 116 11.86 -7.72 7.84
C GLY A 116 12.60 -7.97 9.17
N LEU A 117 11.87 -8.14 10.28
CA LEU A 117 12.47 -8.46 11.59
C LEU A 117 13.10 -9.86 11.62
N LEU A 118 12.54 -10.81 10.87
CA LEU A 118 13.04 -12.17 10.80
C LEU A 118 14.37 -12.22 10.04
N ARG A 119 15.40 -12.80 10.64
CA ARG A 119 16.70 -13.02 9.98
C ARG A 119 16.53 -14.05 8.85
N SER A 120 17.24 -13.80 7.75
CA SER A 120 17.32 -14.69 6.58
C SER A 120 18.02 -15.99 6.94
#